data_AF-A0A1G8CDH0-F1
#
_entry.id   AF-A0A1G8CDH0-F1
#
_cell.length_a   1.000
_cell.length_b   1.000
_cell.length_c   1.000
_cell.angle_alpha   90.00
_cell.angle_beta   90.00
_cell.angle_gamma   90.00
#
_symmetry.space_group_name_H-M   'P 1'
#
loop_
_entity.id
_entity.type
_entity.pdbx_description
1 polymer ?
#
loop_
_entity_poly.entity_id
_entity_poly.type
_entity_poly.pdbx_seq_one_letter_code
_entity_poly.pdbx_strand_id
1 'polypeptide(L)'
;MTDIDISDIVTGDRVRFHPDTDPRKWWHVIGRDEEHIVAVRQAPFQPRGHIEYTVTGTLDHAYNGQGPGLVRSSLNTLGGGFNLEGRLEEGAQEILHELATGRHELSMRRVIGVTSIEVKGRTLTA
;
A
#
# COMPACT_ATOMS: atom_id res chain seq x y z
N MET A 1 16.24 0.93 14.79
CA MET A 1 14.83 1.07 14.41
C MET A 1 14.54 -0.14 13.57
N THR A 2 13.56 -0.96 13.93
CA THR A 2 13.32 -2.18 13.19
C THR A 2 12.54 -1.84 11.93
N ASP A 3 13.10 -2.18 10.78
CA ASP A 3 12.39 -2.07 9.52
C ASP A 3 11.35 -3.19 9.43
N ILE A 4 10.12 -2.84 9.06
CA ILE A 4 9.11 -3.85 8.75
C ILE A 4 9.56 -4.53 7.47
N ASP A 5 10.01 -5.77 7.60
CA ASP A 5 10.34 -6.58 6.43
C ASP A 5 9.05 -7.00 5.71
N ILE A 6 8.86 -6.46 4.51
CA ILE A 6 7.74 -6.78 3.63
C ILE A 6 8.02 -7.99 2.72
N SER A 7 9.22 -8.58 2.78
CA SER A 7 9.64 -9.68 1.92
C SER A 7 8.75 -10.91 2.06
N ASP A 8 8.19 -11.12 3.25
CA ASP A 8 7.27 -12.20 3.58
C ASP A 8 5.86 -12.03 2.97
N ILE A 9 5.49 -10.83 2.52
CA ILE A 9 4.16 -10.57 1.97
C ILE A 9 4.14 -10.94 0.48
N VAL A 10 3.12 -11.68 0.06
CA VAL A 10 2.98 -12.14 -1.33
C VAL A 10 1.67 -11.70 -1.97
N THR A 11 1.63 -11.66 -3.30
CA THR A 11 0.38 -11.48 -4.06
C THR A 11 -0.63 -12.55 -3.65
N GLY A 12 -1.87 -12.12 -3.42
CA GLY A 12 -2.94 -12.98 -2.90
C GLY A 12 -3.16 -12.85 -1.39
N ASP A 13 -2.18 -12.33 -0.65
CA ASP A 13 -2.33 -12.13 0.79
C ASP A 13 -3.46 -11.15 1.10
N ARG A 14 -4.02 -11.32 2.30
CA ARG A 14 -4.88 -10.32 2.91
C ARG A 14 -4.12 -9.65 4.03
N VAL A 15 -3.94 -8.34 3.93
CA VAL A 15 -3.14 -7.57 4.88
C VAL A 15 -3.93 -6.44 5.53
N ARG A 16 -3.50 -6.03 6.72
CA ARG A 16 -3.98 -4.84 7.42
C ARG A 16 -2.79 -4.03 7.90
N PHE A 17 -2.72 -2.77 7.47
CA PHE A 17 -1.65 -1.85 7.84
C PHE A 17 -2.04 -1.11 9.12
N HIS A 18 -1.18 -1.11 10.13
CA HIS A 18 -1.39 -0.36 11.36
C HIS A 18 -0.58 0.94 11.36
N PRO A 19 -1.12 2.06 11.90
CA PRO A 19 -2.45 2.17 12.48
C PRO A 19 -3.54 2.23 11.39
N ASP A 20 -4.62 1.48 11.59
CA ASP A 20 -5.89 1.66 10.88
C ASP A 20 -6.96 2.01 11.90
N THR A 21 -7.90 2.85 11.50
CA THR A 21 -9.02 3.28 12.35
C THR A 21 -10.16 2.28 12.37
N ASP A 22 -10.19 1.34 11.44
CA ASP A 22 -11.22 0.29 11.40
C ASP A 22 -10.59 -1.10 11.33
N PRO A 23 -10.74 -1.92 12.39
CA PRO A 23 -10.10 -3.22 12.50
C PRO A 23 -10.63 -4.25 11.49
N ARG A 24 -11.75 -3.97 10.80
CA ARG A 24 -12.33 -4.84 9.78
C ARG A 24 -11.79 -4.55 8.38
N LYS A 25 -11.00 -3.49 8.19
CA LYS A 25 -10.40 -3.13 6.90
C LYS A 25 -9.25 -4.06 6.56
N TRP A 26 -9.53 -4.99 5.67
CA TRP A 26 -8.52 -5.83 5.03
C TRP A 26 -8.27 -5.36 3.60
N TRP A 27 -7.00 -5.35 3.24
CA TRP A 27 -6.49 -5.13 1.89
C TRP A 27 -6.15 -6.47 1.27
N HIS A 28 -6.29 -6.59 -0.04
CA HIS A 28 -5.84 -7.74 -0.82
C HIS A 28 -4.63 -7.33 -1.65
N VAL A 29 -3.51 -8.03 -1.49
CA VAL A 29 -2.28 -7.73 -2.22
C VAL A 29 -2.41 -8.23 -3.65
N ILE A 30 -2.24 -7.33 -4.62
CA ILE A 30 -2.36 -7.63 -6.05
C ILE A 30 -1.05 -7.46 -6.82
N GLY A 31 -0.04 -6.86 -6.20
CA GLY A 31 1.31 -6.77 -6.73
C GLY A 31 2.30 -6.40 -5.65
N ARG A 32 3.57 -6.79 -5.84
CA ARG A 32 4.69 -6.34 -5.01
C ARG A 32 6.01 -6.37 -5.78
N ASP A 33 6.96 -5.60 -5.30
CA ASP A 33 8.40 -5.72 -5.60
C ASP A 33 9.20 -5.70 -4.29
N GLU A 34 10.50 -5.41 -4.32
CA GLU A 34 11.37 -5.39 -3.13
C GLU A 34 11.04 -4.25 -2.16
N GLU A 35 10.45 -3.15 -2.65
CA GLU A 35 10.25 -1.91 -1.88
C GLU A 35 8.76 -1.57 -1.68
N HIS A 36 7.88 -2.10 -2.53
CA HIS A 36 6.50 -1.68 -2.64
C HIS A 36 5.53 -2.88 -2.63
N ILE A 37 4.36 -2.63 -2.05
CA ILE A 37 3.19 -3.50 -2.10
C ILE A 37 2.04 -2.67 -2.67
N VAL A 38 1.37 -3.20 -3.70
CA VAL A 38 0.11 -2.67 -4.21
C VAL A 38 -1.02 -3.53 -3.67
N ALA A 39 -1.91 -2.93 -2.89
CA ALA A 39 -3.02 -3.64 -2.29
C ALA A 39 -4.35 -2.92 -2.53
N VAL A 40 -5.43 -3.70 -2.68
CA VAL A 40 -6.76 -3.20 -3.02
C VAL A 40 -7.84 -3.64 -2.06
N ARG A 41 -8.97 -2.93 -2.09
CA ARG A 41 -10.21 -3.36 -1.46
C ARG A 41 -11.40 -2.79 -2.22
N GLN A 42 -12.59 -3.34 -1.98
CA GLN A 42 -13.83 -2.74 -2.47
C GLN A 42 -14.11 -1.44 -1.71
N ALA A 43 -14.47 -0.38 -2.43
CA ALA A 43 -14.90 0.87 -1.84
C ALA A 43 -16.15 0.67 -0.97
N PRO A 44 -16.20 1.19 0.26
CA PRO A 44 -17.35 1.03 1.13
C PRO A 44 -18.56 1.77 0.53
N PHE A 45 -19.75 1.15 0.63
CA PHE A 45 -21.03 1.73 0.20
C PHE A 45 -21.14 2.09 -1.29
N GLN A 46 -20.24 1.58 -2.14
CA GLN A 46 -20.29 1.75 -3.60
C GLN A 46 -20.77 0.46 -4.30
N PRO A 47 -21.37 0.56 -5.51
CA PRO A 47 -21.68 -0.60 -6.34
C PRO A 47 -20.49 -1.55 -6.50
N ARG A 48 -20.77 -2.85 -6.72
CA ARG A 48 -19.73 -3.84 -7.01
C ARG A 48 -18.91 -3.35 -8.22
N GLY A 49 -17.60 -3.20 -8.05
CA GLY A 49 -16.69 -2.82 -9.12
C GLY A 49 -15.76 -1.65 -8.77
N HIS A 50 -16.18 -0.73 -7.88
CA HIS A 50 -15.30 0.36 -7.45
C HIS A 50 -14.25 -0.14 -6.46
N ILE A 51 -12.99 0.00 -6.85
CA ILE A 51 -11.83 -0.47 -6.10
C ILE A 51 -11.05 0.73 -5.56
N GLU A 52 -10.68 0.64 -4.29
CA GLU A 52 -9.66 1.48 -3.69
C GLU A 52 -8.35 0.71 -3.67
N TYR A 53 -7.23 1.39 -3.89
CA TYR A 53 -5.88 0.87 -3.73
C TYR A 53 -5.03 1.74 -2.83
N THR A 54 -4.00 1.13 -2.26
CA THR A 54 -2.95 1.77 -1.48
C THR A 54 -1.62 1.16 -1.90
N VAL A 55 -0.54 1.94 -1.78
CA VAL A 55 0.81 1.50 -2.11
C VAL A 55 1.75 1.79 -0.95
N THR A 56 2.52 0.81 -0.52
CA THR A 56 3.56 1.01 0.51
C THR A 56 4.87 1.48 -0.10
N GLY A 57 5.73 2.08 0.71
CA GLY A 57 7.14 2.37 0.39
C GLY A 57 7.89 2.83 1.63
N THR A 58 9.19 3.01 1.53
CA THR A 58 10.05 3.40 2.66
C THR A 58 10.47 4.86 2.55
N LEU A 59 10.47 5.58 3.68
CA LEU A 59 11.07 6.92 3.78
C LEU A 59 12.39 6.86 4.53
N ASP A 60 13.41 7.51 4.00
CA ASP A 60 14.73 7.64 4.67
C ASP A 60 14.77 8.82 5.66
N HIS A 61 13.78 9.71 5.59
CA HIS A 61 13.70 10.91 6.42
C HIS A 61 12.25 11.23 6.78
N ALA A 62 12.05 12.10 7.76
CA ALA A 62 10.72 12.49 8.18
C ALA A 62 10.07 13.47 7.17
N TYR A 63 8.85 13.17 6.73
CA TYR A 63 8.03 14.02 5.88
C TYR A 63 6.61 14.16 6.46
N ASN A 64 6.10 15.39 6.59
CA ASN A 64 4.78 15.68 7.17
C ASN A 64 4.50 15.00 8.54
N GLY A 65 5.52 14.90 9.39
CA GLY A 65 5.40 14.27 10.71
C GLY A 65 5.38 12.73 10.67
N GLN A 66 5.51 12.12 9.49
CA GLN A 66 5.78 10.69 9.34
C GLN A 66 7.29 10.51 9.20
N GLY A 67 7.89 9.79 10.15
CA GLY A 67 9.33 9.60 10.27
C GLY A 67 9.86 8.42 9.45
N PRO A 68 11.19 8.21 9.45
CA PRO A 68 11.79 7.17 8.64
C PRO A 68 11.16 5.79 8.91
N GLY A 69 11.13 4.96 7.88
CA GLY A 69 10.51 3.63 7.90
C GLY A 69 9.36 3.49 6.91
N LEU A 70 8.60 2.41 7.08
CA LEU A 70 7.55 2.04 6.15
C LEU A 70 6.35 3.01 6.23
N VAL A 71 5.91 3.48 5.08
CA VAL A 71 4.70 4.26 4.91
C VAL A 71 3.78 3.61 3.89
N ARG A 72 2.54 4.09 3.83
CA ARG A 72 1.65 3.85 2.70
C ARG A 72 1.04 5.15 2.20
N SER A 73 0.81 5.22 0.89
CA SER A 73 0.05 6.29 0.27
C SER A 73 -1.41 6.24 0.71
N SER A 74 -2.03 7.41 0.80
CA SER A 74 -3.49 7.47 0.95
C SER A 74 -4.18 6.87 -0.27
N LEU A 75 -5.42 6.45 -0.04
CA LEU A 75 -6.28 5.78 -1.02
C LEU A 75 -6.21 6.45 -2.39
N ASN A 76 -5.89 5.67 -3.43
CA ASN A 76 -5.94 6.11 -4.82
C ASN A 76 -5.08 7.35 -5.16
N THR A 77 -4.05 7.69 -4.38
CA THR A 77 -3.29 8.93 -4.59
C THR A 77 -1.84 8.72 -5.05
N LEU A 78 -1.53 7.78 -5.94
CA LEU A 78 -0.21 7.76 -6.58
C LEU A 78 -0.15 8.86 -7.65
N GLY A 79 0.69 9.88 -7.48
CA GLY A 79 0.97 10.93 -8.48
C GLY A 79 -0.19 11.75 -9.08
N GLY A 80 -1.45 11.49 -8.73
CA GLY A 80 -2.63 12.00 -9.44
C GLY A 80 -3.78 10.99 -9.59
N GLY A 81 -3.53 9.72 -9.29
CA GLY A 81 -4.50 8.64 -9.25
C GLY A 81 -4.39 7.73 -10.48
N PHE A 82 -3.92 6.51 -10.28
CA PHE A 82 -4.06 5.41 -11.24
C PHE A 82 -5.48 4.84 -11.22
N ASN A 83 -6.03 4.51 -12.39
CA ASN A 83 -7.27 3.75 -12.49
C ASN A 83 -6.96 2.26 -12.64
N LEU A 84 -7.39 1.46 -11.66
CA LEU A 84 -7.23 0.00 -11.67
C LEU A 84 -8.52 -0.75 -12.08
N GLU A 85 -9.61 -0.06 -12.35
CA GLU A 85 -10.89 -0.68 -12.69
C GLU A 85 -10.77 -1.53 -13.96
N GLY A 86 -11.14 -2.81 -13.86
CA GLY A 86 -11.06 -3.77 -14.97
C GLY A 86 -9.64 -4.25 -15.33
N ARG A 87 -8.60 -3.76 -14.65
CA ARG A 87 -7.19 -4.05 -14.98
C ARG A 87 -6.30 -4.20 -13.74
N LEU A 88 -6.80 -4.86 -12.69
CA LEU A 88 -6.10 -4.95 -11.39
C LEU A 88 -4.65 -5.45 -11.52
N GLU A 89 -4.44 -6.57 -12.20
CA GLU A 89 -3.11 -7.18 -12.33
C GLU A 89 -2.17 -6.32 -13.17
N GLU A 90 -2.59 -5.94 -14.38
CA GLU A 90 -1.81 -5.09 -15.27
C GLU A 90 -1.50 -3.72 -14.65
N GLY A 91 -2.49 -3.10 -14.02
CA GLY A 91 -2.34 -1.79 -13.37
C GLY A 91 -1.48 -1.84 -12.11
N ALA A 92 -1.46 -2.96 -11.37
CA ALA A 92 -0.50 -3.14 -10.27
C ALA A 92 0.94 -3.21 -10.79
N GLN A 93 1.17 -3.93 -11.90
CA GLN A 93 2.50 -3.98 -12.53
C GLN A 93 2.92 -2.62 -13.09
N GLU A 94 1.99 -1.88 -13.69
CA GLU A 94 2.24 -0.50 -14.16
C GLU A 94 2.65 0.42 -12.99
N ILE A 95 1.92 0.37 -11.87
CA ILE A 95 2.26 1.14 -10.66
C ILE A 95 3.69 0.80 -10.17
N LEU A 96 4.00 -0.49 -10.02
CA LEU A 96 5.32 -0.92 -9.54
C LEU A 96 6.43 -0.47 -10.49
N HIS A 97 6.21 -0.61 -11.81
CA HIS A 97 7.17 -0.18 -12.81
C HIS A 97 7.42 1.34 -12.81
N GLU A 98 6.36 2.14 -12.66
CA GLU A 98 6.46 3.60 -12.60
C GLU A 98 7.21 4.07 -11.34
N LEU A 99 7.02 3.38 -10.21
CA LEU A 99 7.76 3.63 -8.96
C LEU A 99 9.22 3.20 -9.09
N ALA A 100 9.49 1.99 -9.57
CA ALA A 100 10.85 1.47 -9.75
C ALA A 100 11.68 2.31 -10.72
N THR A 101 11.06 2.95 -11.72
CA THR A 101 11.74 3.85 -12.66
C THR A 101 11.84 5.30 -12.16
N GLY A 102 11.26 5.63 -11.01
CA GLY A 102 11.24 6.99 -10.46
C GLY A 102 10.44 8.00 -11.29
N ARG A 103 9.61 7.52 -12.24
CA ARG A 103 8.72 8.39 -13.04
C ARG A 103 7.55 8.91 -12.22
N HIS A 104 7.15 8.13 -11.21
CA HIS A 104 6.18 8.51 -10.21
C HIS A 104 6.73 8.23 -8.81
N GLU A 105 6.20 8.96 -7.83
CA GLU A 105 6.52 8.79 -6.43
C GLU A 105 5.23 8.64 -5.62
N LEU A 106 5.35 8.10 -4.40
CA LEU A 106 4.25 8.13 -3.44
C LEU A 106 3.86 9.57 -3.15
N SER A 107 2.56 9.87 -3.15
CA SER A 107 2.09 11.22 -2.81
C SER A 107 2.36 11.53 -1.35
N MET A 108 3.37 12.36 -1.12
CA MET A 108 3.79 12.77 0.22
C MET A 108 2.77 13.71 0.91
N ARG A 109 1.78 14.22 0.17
CA ARG A 109 0.69 15.06 0.72
C ARG A 109 -0.18 14.31 1.74
N ARG A 110 -0.27 12.98 1.61
CA ARG A 110 -1.12 12.12 2.44
C ARG A 110 -0.48 10.73 2.59
N VAL A 111 0.65 10.67 3.28
CA VAL A 111 1.27 9.42 3.71
C VAL A 111 0.83 9.05 5.12
N ILE A 112 0.68 7.76 5.37
CA ILE A 112 0.36 7.19 6.68
C ILE A 112 1.54 6.31 7.08
N GLY A 113 2.17 6.57 8.22
CA GLY A 113 3.22 5.71 8.76
C GLY A 113 2.67 4.34 9.13
N VAL A 114 3.42 3.28 8.80
CA VAL A 114 3.04 1.89 9.06
C VAL A 114 3.93 1.33 10.18
N THR A 115 3.32 0.89 11.27
CA THR A 115 4.03 0.35 12.46
C THR A 115 3.98 -1.17 12.56
N SER A 116 2.99 -1.80 11.94
CA SER A 116 2.90 -3.26 11.79
C SER A 116 1.97 -3.60 10.63
N ILE A 117 2.13 -4.81 10.11
CA ILE A 117 1.27 -5.38 9.07
C ILE A 117 0.73 -6.71 9.59
N GLU A 118 -0.57 -6.80 9.81
CA GLU A 118 -1.21 -8.10 10.01
C GLU A 118 -1.45 -8.74 8.65
N VAL A 119 -0.90 -9.93 8.42
CA VAL A 119 -1.26 -10.79 7.30
C VAL A 119 -2.29 -11.79 7.84
N LYS A 120 -3.35 -12.10 7.09
CA LYS A 120 -4.40 -13.00 7.60
C LYS A 120 -3.81 -14.37 7.96
N GLY A 121 -3.64 -14.63 9.26
CA GLY A 121 -2.98 -15.83 9.81
C GLY A 121 -1.62 -15.61 10.49
N ARG A 122 -0.98 -14.44 10.35
CA ARG A 122 0.28 -14.06 11.04
C ARG A 122 0.49 -12.54 11.12
N THR A 123 1.18 -12.04 12.14
CA THR A 123 1.46 -10.58 12.26
C THR A 123 2.94 -10.29 12.06
N LEU A 124 3.24 -9.30 11.21
CA LEU A 124 4.57 -8.73 10.99
C LEU A 124 4.66 -7.42 11.75
N THR A 125 5.69 -7.27 12.60
CA THR A 125 5.94 -6.06 13.38
C THR A 125 7.31 -5.50 13.02
N ALA A 126 7.47 -4.18 13.17
CA ALA A 126 8.78 -3.57 13.36
C ALA A 126 9.36 -4.12 14.67
#